data_AF-A0A645C137-F1
#
_entry.id   AF-A0A645C137-F1
#
_cell.length_a   1.000
_cell.length_b   1.000
_cell.length_c   1.000
_cell.angle_alpha   90.00
_cell.angle_beta   90.00
_cell.angle_gamma   90.00
#
_symmetry.space_group_name_H-M   'P 1'
#
loop_
_entity.id
_entity.type
_entity.pdbx_description
1 polymer ?
#
loop_
_entity_poly.entity_id
_entity_poly.type
_entity_poly.pdbx_seq_one_letter_code
_entity_poly.pdbx_strand_id
1 'polypeptide(L)'
;MSVQTLITSLTASRNTIRTKLVALGLVTGTSKLEDCATAINNMVNNGAVTGTISTKEGVYTVPAGFHNGTGTVGIVSTEKDKVIAGNIKTGVTMLGVLGTYNGPAIVLQPKTVTPTEASQNVTADEGYDGLSTVTVNPIPDNYADISEVTAVAGDVLANKVFVDSTGAQGAGTMVNNGAIAATIDGLTATLFTVPAGYHSGLGTVSLTSAIETALAAI
;
A
#
# COMPACT_ATOMS: atom_id res chain seq x y z
N MET A 1 70.11 -60.84 8.72
CA MET A 1 69.57 -59.59 9.31
C MET A 1 70.49 -59.18 10.45
N SER A 2 70.99 -57.94 10.48
CA SER A 2 71.84 -57.47 11.58
C SER A 2 71.00 -56.78 12.66
N VAL A 3 71.52 -56.76 13.89
CA VAL A 3 70.93 -56.01 15.01
C VAL A 3 70.81 -54.52 14.67
N GLN A 4 71.79 -53.95 13.96
CA GLN A 4 71.77 -52.55 13.55
C GLN A 4 70.61 -52.22 12.59
N THR A 5 70.35 -53.10 11.61
CA THR A 5 69.24 -52.90 10.66
C THR A 5 67.88 -52.95 11.38
N LEU A 6 67.74 -53.81 12.39
CA LEU A 6 66.55 -53.87 13.24
C LEU A 6 66.32 -52.59 14.05
N ILE A 7 67.37 -52.07 14.69
CA ILE A 7 67.32 -50.84 15.49
C ILE A 7 66.90 -49.64 14.63
N THR A 8 67.43 -49.54 13.41
CA THR A 8 67.07 -48.49 12.46
C THR A 8 65.58 -48.58 12.06
N SER A 9 65.08 -49.79 11.74
CA SER A 9 63.68 -49.99 11.36
C SER A 9 62.69 -49.69 12.50
N LEU A 10 63.03 -50.09 13.74
CA LEU A 10 62.22 -49.79 14.93
C LEU A 10 62.18 -48.28 15.19
N THR A 11 63.31 -47.59 15.04
CA THR A 11 63.40 -46.14 15.19
C THR A 11 62.53 -45.42 14.18
N ALA A 12 62.55 -45.84 12.91
CA ALA A 12 61.71 -45.29 11.85
C ALA A 12 60.22 -45.48 12.15
N SER A 13 59.79 -46.71 12.46
CA SER A 13 58.39 -47.02 12.75
C SER A 13 57.86 -46.22 13.95
N ARG A 14 58.66 -46.14 15.01
CA ARG A 14 58.35 -45.34 16.20
C ARG A 14 58.21 -43.86 15.88
N ASN A 15 59.06 -43.32 15.01
CA ASN A 15 58.96 -41.93 14.56
C ASN A 15 57.70 -41.70 13.72
N THR A 16 57.36 -42.61 12.81
CA THR A 16 56.11 -42.54 12.01
C THR A 16 54.87 -42.48 12.90
N ILE A 17 54.78 -43.36 13.90
CA ILE A 17 53.67 -43.38 14.86
C ILE A 17 53.60 -42.05 15.61
N ARG A 18 54.73 -41.59 16.19
CA ARG A 18 54.77 -40.32 16.93
C ARG A 18 54.36 -39.13 16.06
N THR A 19 54.91 -39.03 14.85
CA THR A 19 54.58 -37.94 13.92
C THR A 19 53.08 -37.89 13.64
N LYS A 20 52.42 -39.05 13.47
CA LYS A 20 50.97 -39.09 13.29
C LYS A 20 50.21 -38.67 14.54
N LEU A 21 50.63 -39.10 15.72
CA LEU A 21 50.00 -38.72 17.00
C LEU A 21 50.15 -37.22 17.31
N VAL A 22 51.29 -36.62 16.97
CA VAL A 22 51.49 -35.15 17.05
C VAL A 22 50.51 -34.43 16.12
N ALA A 23 50.35 -34.90 14.88
CA ALA A 23 49.40 -34.33 13.94
C ALA A 23 47.93 -34.46 14.40
N LEU A 24 47.63 -35.47 15.22
CA LEU A 24 46.32 -35.66 15.87
C LEU A 24 46.19 -34.86 17.18
N GLY A 25 47.23 -34.12 17.61
CA GLY A 25 47.24 -33.34 18.85
C GLY A 25 47.29 -34.17 20.13
N LEU A 26 47.63 -35.47 20.04
CA LEU A 26 47.58 -36.40 21.17
C LEU A 26 48.85 -36.41 22.01
N VAL A 27 50.00 -36.06 21.42
CA VAL A 27 51.32 -36.03 22.06
C VAL A 27 52.18 -34.89 21.49
N THR A 28 53.35 -34.62 22.08
CA THR A 28 54.31 -33.63 21.59
C THR A 28 55.46 -34.30 20.81
N GLY A 29 56.23 -33.51 20.05
CA GLY A 29 57.32 -34.02 19.19
C GLY A 29 58.44 -34.75 19.93
N THR A 30 58.59 -34.51 21.24
CA THR A 30 59.61 -35.13 22.09
C THR A 30 59.06 -36.28 22.94
N SER A 31 57.76 -36.59 22.86
CA SER A 31 57.12 -37.64 23.65
C SER A 31 57.79 -39.00 23.44
N LYS A 32 57.92 -39.76 24.53
CA LYS A 32 58.48 -41.11 24.47
C LYS A 32 57.43 -42.09 23.94
N LEU A 33 57.87 -43.31 23.59
CA LEU A 33 56.96 -44.31 23.04
C LEU A 33 55.93 -44.76 24.09
N GLU A 34 56.31 -44.83 25.37
CA GLU A 34 55.38 -45.09 26.46
C GLU A 34 54.26 -44.04 26.56
N ASP A 35 54.59 -42.75 26.37
CA ASP A 35 53.61 -41.66 26.36
C ASP A 35 52.66 -41.79 25.16
N CYS A 36 53.20 -42.15 23.99
CA CYS A 36 52.43 -42.40 22.78
C CYS A 36 51.44 -43.55 22.95
N ALA A 37 51.90 -44.66 23.53
CA ALA A 37 51.05 -45.83 23.81
C ALA A 37 49.97 -45.49 24.83
N THR A 38 50.32 -44.75 25.87
CA THR A 38 49.36 -44.28 26.89
C THR A 38 48.30 -43.37 26.28
N ALA A 39 48.69 -42.44 25.41
CA ALA A 39 47.74 -41.54 24.74
C ALA A 39 46.74 -42.31 23.86
N ILE A 40 47.21 -43.30 23.09
CA ILE A 40 46.34 -44.17 22.28
C ILE A 40 45.42 -45.00 23.17
N ASN A 41 45.95 -45.63 24.22
CA ASN A 41 45.18 -46.49 25.11
C ASN A 41 44.06 -45.72 25.85
N ASN A 42 44.27 -44.43 26.08
CA ASN A 42 43.28 -43.55 26.72
C ASN A 42 42.26 -42.96 25.74
N MET A 43 42.36 -43.21 24.43
CA MET A 43 41.35 -42.76 23.47
C MET A 43 40.06 -43.54 23.64
N VAL A 44 38.95 -42.82 23.80
CA VAL A 44 37.63 -43.43 23.90
C VAL A 44 37.19 -43.94 22.52
N ASN A 45 36.71 -45.18 22.46
CA ASN A 45 36.00 -45.73 21.32
C ASN A 45 34.54 -45.29 21.37
N ASN A 46 34.16 -44.31 20.56
CA ASN A 46 32.80 -43.80 20.50
C ASN A 46 31.91 -44.58 19.52
N GLY A 47 32.47 -45.54 18.76
CA GLY A 47 31.72 -46.36 17.81
C GLY A 47 30.95 -45.53 16.77
N ALA A 48 29.69 -45.91 16.53
CA ALA A 48 28.75 -45.17 15.67
C ALA A 48 28.03 -44.11 16.50
N VAL A 49 28.51 -42.87 16.43
CA VAL A 49 27.88 -41.75 17.13
C VAL A 49 26.67 -41.25 16.36
N THR A 50 25.51 -41.23 17.01
CA THR A 50 24.29 -40.64 16.45
C THR A 50 23.83 -39.44 17.26
N GLY A 51 23.50 -38.36 16.55
CA GLY A 51 23.03 -37.11 17.13
C GLY A 51 21.79 -36.57 16.43
N THR A 52 21.04 -35.73 17.14
CA THR A 52 19.90 -35.01 16.56
C THR A 52 19.92 -33.53 16.91
N ILE A 53 19.47 -32.70 15.98
CA ILE A 53 19.18 -31.28 16.20
C ILE A 53 17.66 -31.11 16.28
N SER A 54 17.18 -30.47 17.36
CA SER A 54 15.76 -30.31 17.65
C SER A 54 15.30 -28.86 17.75
N THR A 55 16.23 -27.90 17.73
CA THR A 55 15.93 -26.47 17.81
C THR A 55 16.77 -25.71 16.80
N LYS A 56 16.32 -24.50 16.45
CA LYS A 56 17.00 -23.62 15.48
C LYS A 56 18.46 -23.35 15.86
N GLU A 57 18.71 -23.06 17.12
CA GLU A 57 20.04 -22.78 17.67
C GLU A 57 20.69 -24.04 18.28
N GLY A 58 20.11 -25.21 18.05
CA GLY A 58 20.56 -26.47 18.64
C GLY A 58 21.89 -26.91 18.03
N VAL A 59 22.86 -27.19 18.89
CA VAL A 59 24.19 -27.69 18.50
C VAL A 59 24.36 -29.11 19.00
N TYR A 60 24.86 -29.99 18.13
CA TYR A 60 25.30 -31.33 18.53
C TYR A 60 26.83 -31.35 18.64
N THR A 61 27.34 -31.53 19.85
CA THR A 61 28.79 -31.69 20.09
C THR A 61 29.17 -33.16 19.93
N VAL A 62 29.97 -33.44 18.91
CA VAL A 62 30.53 -34.79 18.69
C VAL A 62 31.56 -35.09 19.79
N PRO A 63 31.44 -36.21 20.53
CA PRO A 63 32.39 -36.56 21.58
C PRO A 63 33.81 -36.79 21.04
N ALA A 64 34.83 -36.34 21.77
CA ALA A 64 36.22 -36.63 21.44
C ALA A 64 36.53 -38.13 21.56
N GLY A 65 37.39 -38.65 20.67
CA GLY A 65 37.75 -40.07 20.60
C GLY A 65 37.84 -40.53 19.16
N PHE A 66 37.77 -41.84 18.93
CA PHE A 66 37.67 -42.40 17.59
C PHE A 66 36.28 -42.95 17.30
N HIS A 67 35.90 -42.91 16.02
CA HIS A 67 34.60 -43.34 15.53
C HIS A 67 34.78 -44.39 14.44
N ASN A 68 33.76 -45.23 14.22
CA ASN A 68 33.81 -46.31 13.24
C ASN A 68 33.40 -45.89 11.80
N GLY A 69 33.09 -44.61 11.59
CA GLY A 69 32.69 -44.05 10.29
C GLY A 69 31.22 -44.26 9.90
N THR A 70 30.39 -44.87 10.75
CA THR A 70 28.96 -45.11 10.45
C THR A 70 28.01 -44.23 11.27
N GLY A 71 28.55 -43.21 11.97
CA GLY A 71 27.76 -42.26 12.75
C GLY A 71 26.92 -41.32 11.87
N THR A 72 25.86 -40.76 12.44
CA THR A 72 24.92 -39.86 11.74
C THR A 72 24.49 -38.69 12.61
N VAL A 73 24.32 -37.51 12.01
CA VAL A 73 23.66 -36.39 12.69
C VAL A 73 22.51 -35.94 11.81
N GLY A 74 21.31 -35.87 12.37
CA GLY A 74 20.10 -35.52 11.64
C GLY A 74 19.23 -34.51 12.37
N ILE A 75 18.18 -34.05 11.70
CA ILE A 75 17.10 -33.31 12.36
C ILE A 75 16.16 -34.34 13.01
N VAL A 76 15.73 -34.07 14.24
CA VAL A 76 14.76 -34.94 14.93
C VAL A 76 13.47 -35.09 14.10
N SER A 77 12.85 -36.27 14.12
CA SER A 77 11.67 -36.58 13.29
C SER A 77 10.55 -35.56 13.45
N THR A 78 10.25 -35.16 14.67
CA THR A 78 9.18 -34.20 14.97
C THR A 78 9.41 -32.83 14.34
N GLU A 79 10.65 -32.39 14.14
CA GLU A 79 10.93 -31.14 13.43
C GLU A 79 10.91 -31.34 11.91
N LYS A 80 11.33 -32.51 11.41
CA LYS A 80 11.19 -32.85 9.98
C LYS A 80 9.72 -32.85 9.57
N ASP A 81 8.84 -33.39 10.41
CA ASP A 81 7.39 -33.46 10.15
C ASP A 81 6.73 -32.08 10.07
N LYS A 82 7.36 -31.03 10.63
CA LYS A 82 6.88 -29.64 10.50
C LYS A 82 7.21 -29.01 9.15
N VAL A 83 8.12 -29.60 8.37
CA VAL A 83 8.48 -29.14 7.03
C VAL A 83 7.44 -29.66 6.03
N ILE A 84 6.26 -29.03 6.06
CA ILE A 84 5.10 -29.42 5.26
C ILE A 84 4.95 -28.43 4.12
N ALA A 85 4.99 -28.90 2.86
CA ALA A 85 4.88 -28.05 1.66
C ALA A 85 3.72 -27.04 1.71
N GLY A 86 2.55 -27.45 2.24
CA GLY A 86 1.38 -26.61 2.41
C GLY A 86 1.52 -25.44 3.40
N ASN A 87 2.56 -25.42 4.23
CA ASN A 87 2.88 -24.31 5.13
C ASN A 87 4.03 -23.43 4.61
N ILE A 88 4.66 -23.82 3.50
CA ILE A 88 5.79 -23.13 2.90
C ILE A 88 5.27 -22.31 1.72
N LYS A 89 5.60 -21.02 1.67
CA LYS A 89 5.19 -20.12 0.58
C LYS A 89 5.59 -20.71 -0.78
N THR A 90 4.68 -20.65 -1.76
CA THR A 90 4.94 -21.10 -3.12
C THR A 90 6.20 -20.46 -3.71
N GLY A 91 7.03 -21.29 -4.36
CA GLY A 91 8.31 -20.89 -4.94
C GLY A 91 9.48 -20.87 -3.94
N VAL A 92 9.23 -21.08 -2.65
CA VAL A 92 10.29 -21.20 -1.62
C VAL A 92 10.56 -22.67 -1.33
N THR A 93 11.83 -23.06 -1.26
CA THR A 93 12.25 -24.40 -0.84
C THR A 93 12.82 -24.38 0.58
N MET A 94 12.40 -25.31 1.44
CA MET A 94 13.05 -25.56 2.74
C MET A 94 13.49 -27.02 2.83
N LEU A 95 14.78 -27.26 3.05
CA LEU A 95 15.37 -28.61 3.14
C LEU A 95 14.99 -29.54 1.97
N GLY A 96 14.88 -28.98 0.76
CA GLY A 96 14.48 -29.72 -0.45
C GLY A 96 12.97 -29.86 -0.67
N VAL A 97 12.13 -29.43 0.27
CA VAL A 97 10.66 -29.41 0.11
C VAL A 97 10.24 -28.08 -0.53
N LEU A 98 9.66 -28.13 -1.73
CA LEU A 98 9.09 -26.97 -2.42
C LEU A 98 7.73 -26.59 -1.82
N GLY A 99 7.54 -25.31 -1.53
CA GLY A 99 6.29 -24.79 -0.98
C GLY A 99 5.16 -24.70 -1.98
N THR A 100 3.95 -24.87 -1.45
CA THR A 100 2.68 -24.80 -2.20
C THR A 100 1.67 -23.86 -1.55
N TYR A 101 2.05 -23.14 -0.48
CA TYR A 101 1.18 -22.20 0.21
C TYR A 101 1.04 -20.90 -0.60
N ASN A 102 -0.18 -20.63 -1.07
CA ASN A 102 -0.53 -19.39 -1.77
C ASN A 102 -1.29 -18.38 -0.91
N GLY A 103 -1.43 -18.62 0.40
CA GLY A 103 -2.33 -17.84 1.26
C GLY A 103 -3.74 -18.44 1.31
N PRO A 104 -4.62 -17.95 2.21
CA PRO A 104 -6.05 -18.22 2.10
C PRO A 104 -6.57 -17.69 0.76
N ALA A 105 -7.50 -18.40 0.14
CA ALA A 105 -8.19 -17.91 -1.04
C ALA A 105 -9.01 -16.68 -0.64
N ILE A 106 -8.53 -15.48 -0.95
CA ILE A 106 -9.27 -14.24 -0.71
C ILE A 106 -10.48 -14.19 -1.64
N VAL A 107 -11.67 -14.06 -1.08
CA VAL A 107 -12.92 -13.94 -1.82
C VAL A 107 -13.27 -12.46 -1.89
N LEU A 108 -13.03 -11.83 -3.04
CA LEU A 108 -13.24 -10.40 -3.23
C LEU A 108 -14.53 -10.10 -4.00
N GLN A 109 -15.23 -9.03 -3.62
CA GLN A 109 -16.51 -8.63 -4.21
C GLN A 109 -16.39 -7.37 -5.08
N PRO A 110 -16.88 -7.37 -6.33
CA PRO A 110 -17.13 -6.14 -7.06
C PRO A 110 -18.45 -5.50 -6.61
N LYS A 111 -18.46 -4.17 -6.45
CA LYS A 111 -19.69 -3.39 -6.20
C LYS A 111 -19.85 -2.25 -7.18
N THR A 112 -21.10 -1.83 -7.36
CA THR A 112 -21.45 -0.66 -8.17
C THR A 112 -22.32 0.28 -7.35
N VAL A 113 -22.04 1.58 -7.44
CA VAL A 113 -22.81 2.65 -6.79
C VAL A 113 -23.13 3.76 -7.78
N THR A 114 -24.20 4.51 -7.54
CA THR A 114 -24.57 5.70 -8.32
C THR A 114 -24.56 6.91 -7.40
N PRO A 115 -23.98 8.06 -7.78
CA PRO A 115 -23.94 9.26 -6.95
C PRO A 115 -25.32 9.68 -6.40
N THR A 116 -25.35 10.14 -5.15
CA THR A 116 -26.55 10.61 -4.42
C THR A 116 -26.20 11.75 -3.47
N GLU A 117 -27.19 12.49 -2.97
CA GLU A 117 -26.98 13.57 -1.98
C GLU A 117 -26.54 13.02 -0.61
N ALA A 118 -27.03 11.83 -0.26
CA ALA A 118 -26.66 11.16 0.96
C ALA A 118 -25.30 10.45 0.82
N SER A 119 -24.57 10.35 1.94
CA SER A 119 -23.37 9.53 2.06
C SER A 119 -23.68 8.06 1.75
N GLN A 120 -22.80 7.39 1.00
CA GLN A 120 -22.93 5.98 0.66
C GLN A 120 -21.79 5.19 1.31
N ASN A 121 -22.15 4.22 2.15
CA ASN A 121 -21.21 3.26 2.70
C ASN A 121 -21.12 2.03 1.80
N VAL A 122 -19.95 1.80 1.21
CA VAL A 122 -19.68 0.62 0.39
C VAL A 122 -18.81 -0.34 1.19
N THR A 123 -19.43 -1.39 1.73
CA THR A 123 -18.77 -2.47 2.46
C THR A 123 -18.87 -3.77 1.68
N ALA A 124 -17.97 -4.73 1.90
CA ALA A 124 -18.16 -6.08 1.37
C ALA A 124 -19.37 -6.75 2.05
N ASP A 125 -20.05 -7.64 1.32
CA ASP A 125 -21.14 -8.45 1.87
C ASP A 125 -20.57 -9.58 2.75
N GLU A 126 -21.42 -10.16 3.59
CA GLU A 126 -21.05 -11.32 4.40
C GLU A 126 -20.58 -12.48 3.50
N GLY A 127 -19.48 -13.11 3.88
CA GLY A 127 -18.83 -14.17 3.09
C GLY A 127 -17.77 -13.68 2.10
N TYR A 128 -17.55 -12.37 1.99
CA TYR A 128 -16.42 -11.80 1.25
C TYR A 128 -15.36 -11.21 2.21
N ASP A 129 -14.09 -11.39 1.86
CA ASP A 129 -12.95 -10.87 2.63
C ASP A 129 -12.69 -9.38 2.35
N GLY A 130 -13.25 -8.84 1.26
CA GLY A 130 -13.06 -7.45 0.87
C GLY A 130 -13.67 -7.09 -0.49
N LEU A 131 -13.46 -5.84 -0.90
CA LEU A 131 -13.89 -5.35 -2.22
C LEU A 131 -12.77 -5.51 -3.23
N SER A 132 -13.07 -6.04 -4.42
CA SER A 132 -12.11 -6.08 -5.54
C SER A 132 -12.13 -4.78 -6.34
N THR A 133 -13.31 -4.19 -6.53
CA THR A 133 -13.51 -2.97 -7.32
C THR A 133 -14.81 -2.31 -6.89
N VAL A 134 -14.83 -0.97 -6.87
CA VAL A 134 -16.04 -0.18 -6.75
C VAL A 134 -16.22 0.61 -8.04
N THR A 135 -17.24 0.27 -8.80
CA THR A 135 -17.63 1.01 -10.01
C THR A 135 -18.57 2.13 -9.60
N VAL A 136 -18.23 3.37 -9.95
CA VAL A 136 -19.10 4.52 -9.74
C VAL A 136 -19.75 4.86 -11.08
N ASN A 137 -21.08 4.75 -11.13
CA ASN A 137 -21.86 5.12 -12.30
C ASN A 137 -21.80 6.65 -12.55
N PRO A 138 -22.12 7.11 -13.77
CA PRO A 138 -22.33 8.53 -14.04
C PRO A 138 -23.34 9.15 -13.06
N ILE A 139 -23.18 10.46 -12.84
CA ILE A 139 -24.16 11.24 -12.11
C ILE A 139 -25.48 11.19 -12.89
N PRO A 140 -26.63 10.86 -12.26
CA PRO A 140 -27.92 10.86 -12.95
C PRO A 140 -28.25 12.23 -13.55
N ASP A 141 -28.86 12.26 -14.74
CA ASP A 141 -29.18 13.50 -15.45
C ASP A 141 -30.04 14.48 -14.61
N ASN A 142 -30.88 13.95 -13.71
CA ASN A 142 -31.73 14.75 -12.82
C ASN A 142 -30.97 15.37 -11.64
N TYR A 143 -29.70 15.02 -11.43
CA TYR A 143 -28.92 15.52 -10.31
C TYR A 143 -28.34 16.89 -10.67
N ALA A 144 -28.99 17.94 -10.18
CA ALA A 144 -28.79 19.32 -10.64
C ALA A 144 -29.21 19.56 -12.11
N ASP A 145 -30.33 18.98 -12.54
CA ASP A 145 -30.94 19.36 -13.82
C ASP A 145 -31.34 20.83 -13.80
N ILE A 146 -30.60 21.61 -14.57
CA ILE A 146 -30.75 23.05 -14.75
C ILE A 146 -31.25 23.36 -16.17
N SER A 147 -31.74 22.36 -16.91
CA SER A 147 -32.28 22.55 -18.26
C SER A 147 -33.51 23.46 -18.29
N GLU A 148 -34.22 23.59 -17.17
CA GLU A 148 -35.36 24.52 -17.01
C GLU A 148 -34.93 25.95 -16.65
N VAL A 149 -33.64 26.24 -16.49
CA VAL A 149 -33.17 27.61 -16.24
C VAL A 149 -33.38 28.47 -17.48
N THR A 150 -34.32 29.42 -17.40
CA THR A 150 -34.63 30.35 -18.49
C THR A 150 -33.96 31.71 -18.35
N ALA A 151 -33.31 31.99 -17.21
CA ALA A 151 -32.68 33.28 -16.95
C ALA A 151 -31.54 33.53 -17.93
N VAL A 152 -31.57 34.67 -18.61
CA VAL A 152 -30.45 35.15 -19.43
C VAL A 152 -29.79 36.36 -18.79
N ALA A 153 -28.61 36.75 -19.28
CA ALA A 153 -27.88 37.91 -18.75
C ALA A 153 -28.75 39.19 -18.71
N GLY A 154 -29.64 39.37 -19.68
CA GLY A 154 -30.59 40.48 -19.74
C GLY A 154 -31.63 40.53 -18.62
N ASP A 155 -31.92 39.40 -17.97
CA ASP A 155 -32.93 39.29 -16.90
C ASP A 155 -32.35 39.57 -15.50
N VAL A 156 -31.03 39.49 -15.38
CA VAL A 156 -30.31 39.57 -14.11
C VAL A 156 -29.63 40.93 -13.99
N LEU A 157 -29.77 41.57 -12.83
CA LEU A 157 -29.16 42.87 -12.52
C LEU A 157 -27.65 42.88 -12.81
N ALA A 158 -27.16 43.99 -13.34
CA ALA A 158 -25.74 44.22 -13.58
C ALA A 158 -24.91 43.90 -12.32
N ASN A 159 -23.77 43.23 -12.52
CA ASN A 159 -22.85 42.77 -11.47
C ASN A 159 -23.38 41.67 -10.53
N LYS A 160 -24.59 41.14 -10.73
CA LYS A 160 -25.03 39.89 -10.09
C LYS A 160 -24.58 38.70 -10.94
N VAL A 161 -24.28 37.59 -10.28
CA VAL A 161 -23.90 36.34 -10.92
C VAL A 161 -25.10 35.40 -10.89
N PHE A 162 -25.36 34.72 -12.00
CA PHE A 162 -26.33 33.63 -12.11
C PHE A 162 -25.67 32.42 -12.77
N VAL A 163 -26.30 31.25 -12.64
CA VAL A 163 -25.90 30.04 -13.37
C VAL A 163 -26.88 29.86 -14.52
N ASP A 164 -26.39 29.68 -15.73
CA ASP A 164 -27.22 29.46 -16.93
C ASP A 164 -27.60 27.97 -17.09
N SER A 165 -28.41 27.64 -18.10
CA SER A 165 -28.83 26.26 -18.39
C SER A 165 -27.70 25.31 -18.83
N THR A 166 -26.49 25.83 -19.04
CA THR A 166 -25.28 25.03 -19.32
C THR A 166 -24.46 24.75 -18.06
N GLY A 167 -24.82 25.35 -16.93
CA GLY A 167 -24.09 25.27 -15.66
C GLY A 167 -22.95 26.29 -15.55
N ALA A 168 -22.82 27.19 -16.53
CA ALA A 168 -21.81 28.22 -16.49
C ALA A 168 -22.27 29.42 -15.66
N GLN A 169 -21.32 30.06 -14.97
CA GLN A 169 -21.59 31.31 -14.27
C GLN A 169 -21.54 32.48 -15.25
N GLY A 170 -22.62 33.26 -15.31
CA GLY A 170 -22.74 34.46 -16.12
C GLY A 170 -22.95 35.70 -15.25
N ALA A 171 -22.52 36.86 -15.76
CA ALA A 171 -22.83 38.15 -15.16
C ALA A 171 -24.12 38.74 -15.77
N GLY A 172 -25.00 39.26 -14.92
CA GLY A 172 -26.17 40.01 -15.36
C GLY A 172 -25.78 41.30 -16.07
N THR A 173 -26.64 41.74 -16.98
CA THR A 173 -26.48 42.96 -17.78
C THR A 173 -27.66 43.92 -17.62
N MET A 174 -28.70 43.57 -16.85
CA MET A 174 -29.85 44.45 -16.64
C MET A 174 -29.43 45.72 -15.91
N VAL A 175 -29.60 46.86 -16.57
CA VAL A 175 -29.29 48.18 -16.00
C VAL A 175 -30.20 48.46 -14.80
N ASN A 176 -29.63 48.98 -13.71
CA ASN A 176 -30.40 49.51 -12.60
C ASN A 176 -30.57 51.02 -12.77
N ASN A 177 -31.78 51.44 -13.14
CA ASN A 177 -32.15 52.82 -13.39
C ASN A 177 -32.60 53.57 -12.12
N GLY A 178 -32.78 52.87 -10.99
CA GLY A 178 -33.19 53.46 -9.73
C GLY A 178 -34.57 54.13 -9.79
N ALA A 179 -34.71 55.29 -9.12
CA ALA A 179 -35.90 56.13 -9.18
C ALA A 179 -35.69 57.23 -10.23
N ILE A 180 -36.40 57.15 -11.36
CA ILE A 180 -36.35 58.18 -12.40
C ILE A 180 -37.43 59.23 -12.13
N ALA A 181 -37.06 60.51 -12.14
CA ALA A 181 -38.00 61.63 -12.17
C ALA A 181 -37.90 62.34 -13.53
N ALA A 182 -39.02 62.51 -14.22
CA ALA A 182 -39.09 63.19 -15.52
C ALA A 182 -40.21 64.24 -15.54
N THR A 183 -40.06 65.24 -16.41
CA THR A 183 -41.09 66.26 -16.65
C THR A 183 -41.41 66.36 -18.13
N ILE A 184 -42.69 66.59 -18.45
CA ILE A 184 -43.16 66.88 -19.81
C ILE A 184 -43.91 68.21 -19.81
N ASP A 185 -43.82 68.98 -20.89
CA ASP A 185 -44.44 70.31 -20.98
C ASP A 185 -45.79 70.28 -21.72
N GLY A 186 -46.10 69.17 -22.40
CA GLY A 186 -47.31 68.98 -23.18
C GLY A 186 -47.47 69.91 -24.40
N LEU A 187 -46.43 70.71 -24.72
CA LEU A 187 -46.38 71.59 -25.89
C LEU A 187 -45.27 71.16 -26.86
N THR A 188 -44.03 71.07 -26.38
CA THR A 188 -42.85 70.71 -27.18
C THR A 188 -42.28 69.33 -26.82
N ALA A 189 -42.39 68.94 -25.56
CA ALA A 189 -42.10 67.64 -25.01
C ALA A 189 -43.40 67.00 -24.53
N THR A 190 -44.02 66.21 -25.41
CA THR A 190 -45.31 65.54 -25.17
C THR A 190 -45.18 64.08 -24.75
N LEU A 191 -43.96 63.53 -24.71
CA LEU A 191 -43.68 62.13 -24.40
C LEU A 191 -42.40 62.01 -23.58
N PHE A 192 -42.40 61.08 -22.61
CA PHE A 192 -41.19 60.61 -21.96
C PHE A 192 -41.03 59.11 -22.20
N THR A 193 -39.87 58.69 -22.71
CA THR A 193 -39.57 57.27 -22.91
C THR A 193 -38.87 56.74 -21.66
N VAL A 194 -39.50 55.79 -20.96
CA VAL A 194 -38.91 55.14 -19.79
C VAL A 194 -37.78 54.20 -20.26
N PRO A 195 -36.53 54.37 -19.79
CA PRO A 195 -35.44 53.48 -20.15
C PRO A 195 -35.72 52.02 -19.74
N ALA A 196 -35.31 51.07 -20.57
CA ALA A 196 -35.35 49.65 -20.22
C ALA A 196 -34.41 49.35 -19.03
N GLY A 197 -34.79 48.39 -18.19
CA GLY A 197 -34.03 47.98 -17.00
C GLY A 197 -34.88 47.98 -15.74
N TYR A 198 -34.22 47.78 -14.60
CA TYR A 198 -34.86 47.74 -13.30
C TYR A 198 -35.11 49.16 -12.77
N HIS A 199 -36.33 49.43 -12.32
CA HIS A 199 -36.72 50.68 -11.65
C HIS A 199 -37.14 50.36 -10.21
N SER A 200 -36.86 51.26 -9.27
CA SER A 200 -37.17 51.04 -7.85
C SER A 200 -38.65 51.19 -7.50
N GLY A 201 -39.51 51.51 -8.47
CA GLY A 201 -40.94 51.80 -8.25
C GLY A 201 -41.24 53.17 -7.65
N LEU A 202 -40.21 53.99 -7.35
CA LEU A 202 -40.35 55.34 -6.80
C LEU A 202 -40.25 56.46 -7.85
N GLY A 203 -40.24 56.10 -9.14
CA GLY A 203 -40.12 57.07 -10.23
C GLY A 203 -41.41 57.89 -10.45
N THR A 204 -41.27 59.09 -10.99
CA THR A 204 -42.38 60.01 -11.28
C THR A 204 -42.27 60.65 -12.66
N VAL A 205 -43.41 60.93 -13.28
CA VAL A 205 -43.52 61.77 -14.49
C VAL A 205 -44.53 62.88 -14.20
N SER A 206 -44.11 64.13 -14.30
CA SER A 206 -44.94 65.29 -13.96
C SER A 206 -45.11 66.24 -15.15
N LEU A 207 -46.29 66.87 -15.28
CA LEU A 207 -46.49 67.96 -16.23
C LEU A 207 -45.95 69.27 -15.65
N THR A 208 -45.32 70.09 -16.50
CA THR A 208 -44.98 71.48 -16.14
C THR A 208 -46.19 72.40 -16.35
N SER A 209 -46.14 73.62 -15.80
CA SER A 209 -47.18 74.65 -15.99
C SER A 209 -47.12 75.34 -17.37
N ALA A 210 -46.38 74.79 -18.34
CA ALA A 210 -46.18 75.40 -19.65
C ALA A 210 -47.48 75.54 -20.44
N ILE A 211 -48.35 74.51 -20.44
CA ILE A 211 -49.69 74.58 -21.05
C ILE A 211 -50.55 75.65 -20.37
N GLU A 212 -50.54 75.70 -19.03
CA GLU A 212 -51.30 76.69 -18.26
C GLU A 212 -50.88 78.12 -18.64
N THR A 213 -49.57 78.33 -18.78
CA THR A 213 -48.98 79.61 -19.17
C THR A 213 -49.33 79.98 -20.62
N ALA A 214 -49.28 79.00 -21.54
CA ALA A 214 -49.62 79.24 -22.95
C ALA A 214 -51.11 79.52 -23.16
N LEU A 215 -52.00 78.87 -22.40
CA LEU A 215 -53.44 79.10 -22.46
C LEU A 215 -53.82 80.46 -21.86
N ALA A 216 -53.14 80.91 -20.81
CA ALA A 216 -53.38 82.22 -20.19
C ALA A 216 -52.96 83.41 -21.08
N ALA A 217 -52.22 83.17 -22.17
CA ALA A 217 -51.72 84.19 -23.09
C ALA A 217 -52.60 84.41 -24.35
N ILE A 218 -53.74 83.70 -24.46
CA ILE A 218 -54.74 83.79 -25.55
C ILE A 218 -55.95 84.58 -25.05
#